data_AF-A0A923TQF9-F1
#
_entry.id   AF-A0A923TQF9-F1
#
_cell.length_a   1.000
_cell.length_b   1.000
_cell.length_c   1.000
_cell.angle_alpha   90.00
_cell.angle_beta   90.00
_cell.angle_gamma   90.00
#
_symmetry.space_group_name_H-M   'P 1'
#
loop_
_entity.id
_entity.type
_entity.pdbx_description
1 polymer ?
#
loop_
_entity_poly.entity_id
_entity_poly.type
_entity_poly.pdbx_seq_one_letter_code
_entity_poly.pdbx_strand_id
1 'polypeptide(L)' 'MSTPQHDAHVEQDAVEAIVPFMPIVLPIAGGVLMLLLAFIAIYMA' A
#
# COMPACT_ATOMS: atom_id res chain seq x y z
N MET A 1 -26.41 -32.48 8.60
CA MET A 1 -25.92 -31.25 9.24
C MET A 1 -24.54 -30.97 8.65
N SER A 2 -24.50 -30.33 7.49
CA SER A 2 -23.25 -30.00 6.80
C SER A 2 -22.72 -28.70 7.39
N THR A 3 -21.75 -28.80 8.29
CA THR A 3 -20.96 -27.67 8.75
C THR A 3 -20.03 -27.26 7.60
N PRO A 4 -20.16 -26.07 7.01
CA PRO A 4 -19.12 -25.56 6.15
C PRO A 4 -17.96 -25.24 7.08
N GLN A 5 -16.94 -26.11 7.05
CA GLN A 5 -15.62 -25.77 7.52
C GLN A 5 -15.19 -24.58 6.66
N HIS A 6 -15.42 -23.35 7.14
CA HIS A 6 -14.74 -22.18 6.59
C HIS A 6 -13.28 -22.41 6.93
N ASP A 7 -12.58 -23.02 5.97
CA ASP A 7 -11.14 -23.07 5.90
C ASP A 7 -10.62 -21.73 6.39
N ALA A 8 -9.88 -21.80 7.49
CA ALA A 8 -9.13 -20.71 8.06
C ALA A 8 -7.98 -20.35 7.11
N HIS A 9 -8.33 -19.95 5.89
CA HIS A 9 -7.54 -19.06 5.08
C HIS A 9 -7.56 -17.73 5.84
N VAL A 10 -6.72 -17.67 6.87
CA VAL A 10 -6.13 -16.42 7.34
C VAL A 10 -5.26 -15.96 6.17
N GLU A 11 -5.89 -15.61 5.05
CA GLU A 11 -5.33 -14.70 4.08
C GLU A 11 -5.17 -13.44 4.89
N GLN A 12 -3.95 -13.20 5.39
CA GLN A 12 -3.61 -11.93 6.02
C GLN A 12 -4.03 -10.90 5.00
N ASP A 13 -5.15 -10.25 5.26
CA ASP A 13 -5.70 -9.25 4.36
C ASP A 13 -4.62 -8.19 4.27
N ALA A 14 -3.88 -8.20 3.15
CA ALA A 14 -2.67 -7.40 3.00
C ALA A 14 -3.01 -5.91 3.18
N VAL A 15 -4.28 -5.57 2.95
CA VAL A 15 -4.88 -4.28 3.25
C VAL A 15 -4.95 -4.04 4.76
N GLU A 16 -5.52 -4.95 5.55
CA GLU A 16 -5.60 -4.86 7.03
C GLU A 16 -4.22 -4.68 7.68
N ALA A 17 -3.20 -5.38 7.15
CA ALA A 17 -1.82 -5.27 7.64
C ALA A 17 -1.15 -3.92 7.32
N ILE A 18 -1.53 -3.25 6.21
CA ILE A 18 -0.98 -1.93 5.83
C ILE A 18 -1.76 -0.77 6.45
N VAL A 19 -3.02 -0.96 6.90
CA VAL A 19 -3.85 0.11 7.50
C VAL A 19 -3.15 0.86 8.64
N PRO A 20 -2.49 0.20 9.62
CA PRO A 20 -1.77 0.91 10.69
C PRO A 20 -0.62 1.79 10.19
N PHE A 21 -0.06 1.45 9.02
CA PHE A 21 1.04 2.17 8.38
C PHE A 21 0.55 3.20 7.34
N MET A 22 -0.76 3.29 7.09
CA MET A 22 -1.35 4.25 6.13
C MET A 22 -0.88 5.70 6.33
N PRO A 23 -0.75 6.21 7.57
CA PRO A 23 -0.24 7.57 7.82
C PRO A 23 1.22 7.78 7.40
N ILE A 24 2.00 6.71 7.23
CA ILE A 24 3.42 6.75 6.85
C ILE A 24 3.58 6.46 5.37
N VAL A 25 2.87 5.46 4.84
CA VAL A 25 2.97 5.07 3.43
C VAL A 25 2.51 6.20 2.50
N LEU A 26 1.46 6.95 2.87
CA LEU A 26 0.95 8.06 2.05
C LEU A 26 1.97 9.20 1.89
N PRO A 27 2.58 9.74 2.97
CA PRO A 27 3.65 10.72 2.85
C PRO A 27 4.87 10.21 2.09
N ILE A 28 5.32 8.97 2.33
CA ILE A 28 6.49 8.40 1.67
C ILE A 28 6.22 8.25 0.16
N ALA A 29 5.11 7.64 -0.22
CA ALA A 29 4.71 7.49 -1.62
C ALA A 29 4.55 8.86 -2.29
N GLY A 30 3.89 9.81 -1.63
CA GLY A 30 3.76 11.19 -2.12
C GLY A 30 5.11 11.87 -2.32
N GLY A 31 6.05 11.72 -1.37
CA GLY A 31 7.40 12.26 -1.47
C GLY A 31 8.21 11.65 -2.61
N VAL A 32 8.10 10.33 -2.82
CA VAL A 32 8.70 9.65 -3.98
C VAL A 32 8.12 10.20 -5.27
N LEU A 33 6.80 10.33 -5.37
CA LEU A 33 6.14 10.91 -6.55
C LEU A 33 6.62 12.34 -6.81
N MET A 34 6.69 13.19 -5.77
CA MET A 34 7.20 14.56 -5.88
C MET A 34 8.64 14.61 -6.36
N LEU A 35 9.52 13.75 -5.83
CA LEU A 35 10.90 13.65 -6.27
C LEU A 35 10.98 13.21 -7.73
N LEU A 36 10.21 12.20 -8.13
CA LEU A 36 10.16 11.77 -9.53
C LEU A 36 9.70 12.92 -10.44
N LEU A 37 8.67 13.67 -10.04
CA LEU A 37 8.19 14.85 -10.80
C LEU A 37 9.25 15.96 -10.87
N ALA A 38 9.96 16.23 -9.78
CA ALA A 38 11.05 17.21 -9.76
C ALA A 38 12.22 16.76 -10.65
N PHE A 39 12.55 15.46 -10.61
CA PHE A 39 13.59 14.86 -11.44
C PHE A 39 13.24 15.05 -12.92
N ILE A 40 12.05 14.64 -13.38
CA ILE A 40 11.66 14.80 -14.79
C ILE A 40 11.65 16.27 -15.22
N ALA A 41 11.29 17.20 -14.33
CA ALA A 41 11.31 18.63 -14.63
C ALA A 41 12.73 19.14 -14.91
N ILE A 42 13.75 18.60 -14.24
CA ILE A 42 15.16 18.94 -14.47
C ILE A 42 15.63 18.44 -15.84
N TYR A 43 15.22 17.24 -16.28
CA TYR A 43 15.69 16.64 -17.54
C TYR A 43 14.92 17.06 -18.79
N MET A 44 13.72 17.63 -18.64
CA MET A 44 12.92 18.14 -19.75
C MET A 44 13.16 19.63 -20.05
N ALA A 45 13.87 20.34 -19.17
CA ALA A 45 14.28 21.74 -19.36
C ALA A 45 15.47 21.83 -20.32
#